data_AF-A0A7C3MGQ1-F1
#
_entry.id   AF-A0A7C3MGQ1-F1
#
_cell.length_a   1.000
_cell.length_b   1.000
_cell.length_c   1.000
_cell.angle_alpha   90.00
_cell.angle_beta   90.00
_cell.angle_gamma   90.00
#
_symmetry.space_group_name_H-M   'P 1'
#
loop_
_entity.id
_entity.type
_entity.pdbx_description
1 polymer ?
#
loop_
_entity_poly.entity_id
_entity_poly.type
_entity_poly.pdbx_seq_one_letter_code
_entity_poly.pdbx_strand_id
1 'polypeptide(L)'
;MFILSSGCSPKVNNVSTSVPNPPKNLTGLVLSEVRVRLMWEDKSNDELGFILERKKEGDTWQEVKNIQANITSYIDVGLTPGWKYYYRVKAYNAYGSSSYSNEFVCITPVIIAPTNLSAGVTSDGKVKLIWEDRSEIEEGYKIEKNDNGNWIEIGSVTSDINVYVDNDVTCGNTYSYRVKAYYSNVESEYSNVAFVFVAPIDNGVDFSLIGFATLGGGTTGGEGGEVVYVSDGISLQNEINKGGPRIIYVNGIITPENSSGKYVIYVKNVSRISIIGVGTNGELNGVGIKINNANNIIIRNLRIHHVKDPNIASQGPDCITIEGPSRNIWIDHCEFYNQFQGIDKDYYDGLLDINGAVDYVTISWCYFHDSWKTSLIGSSDSDNYNRTITYHHNWFRNCNSRLPSFRFGEGHIYSNYYQDISSSAINSRMGAKLRIEHNYFENVRNPIGSWDSQEIGFWDVVGNIFVNCSGSMPTTSTCSYTPPYNYTITPADKVKEIVTQYAGVGKINF
;
A
#
# COMPACT_ATOMS: atom_id res chain seq x y z
N MET A 1 58.61 -32.98 1.05
CA MET A 1 58.13 -31.79 0.31
C MET A 1 56.63 -31.79 0.49
N PHE A 2 55.98 -30.99 1.33
CA PHE A 2 56.23 -29.67 1.90
C PHE A 2 56.13 -29.70 3.43
N ILE A 3 56.94 -28.89 4.10
CA ILE A 3 56.80 -28.53 5.52
C ILE A 3 55.98 -27.24 5.54
N LEU A 4 54.83 -27.23 6.23
CA LEU A 4 54.10 -26.00 6.54
C LEU A 4 54.74 -25.40 7.81
N SER A 5 55.52 -24.34 7.63
CA SER A 5 56.01 -23.53 8.75
C SER A 5 54.90 -22.59 9.22
N SER A 6 54.45 -22.77 10.45
CA SER A 6 53.65 -21.77 11.15
C SER A 6 54.57 -20.60 11.54
N GLY A 7 54.67 -19.61 10.65
CA GLY A 7 55.30 -18.34 10.96
C GLY A 7 54.37 -17.47 11.78
N CYS A 8 54.31 -17.69 13.10
CA CYS A 8 53.88 -16.65 14.03
C CYS A 8 55.01 -15.61 14.05
N SER A 9 54.89 -14.54 13.26
CA SER A 9 55.86 -13.44 13.31
C SER A 9 55.62 -12.67 14.62
N PRO A 10 56.57 -12.65 15.56
CA PRO A 10 56.43 -11.77 16.72
C PRO A 10 56.44 -10.32 16.22
N LYS A 11 55.41 -9.52 16.56
CA LYS A 11 55.54 -8.06 16.49
C LYS A 11 56.78 -7.72 17.31
N VAL A 12 57.80 -7.18 16.63
CA VAL A 12 59.01 -6.68 17.28
C VAL A 12 58.54 -5.69 18.35
N ASN A 13 58.86 -5.96 19.61
CA ASN A 13 58.82 -4.96 20.66
C ASN A 13 59.85 -3.89 20.26
N ASN A 14 59.42 -2.93 19.43
CA ASN A 14 60.14 -1.70 19.24
C ASN A 14 60.15 -1.05 20.62
N VAL A 15 61.30 -1.12 21.28
CA VAL A 15 61.61 -0.26 22.41
C VAL A 15 61.52 1.15 21.85
N SER A 16 60.36 1.78 22.06
CA SER A 16 60.08 3.12 21.58
C SER A 16 61.13 4.06 22.16
N THR A 17 61.54 5.08 21.40
CA THR A 17 62.47 6.13 21.87
C THR A 17 61.83 7.51 21.77
N SER A 18 60.54 7.58 21.41
CA SER A 18 59.77 8.80 21.18
C SER A 18 58.31 8.62 21.59
N VAL A 19 57.55 9.71 21.60
CA VAL A 19 56.09 9.62 21.71
C VAL A 19 55.50 8.92 20.46
N PRO A 20 54.30 8.32 20.56
CA PRO A 20 53.65 7.65 19.44
C PRO A 20 53.32 8.57 18.27
N ASN A 21 52.98 7.99 17.11
CA ASN A 21 52.33 8.75 16.04
C ASN A 21 50.90 9.17 16.45
N PRO A 22 50.44 10.37 16.08
CA PRO A 22 49.08 10.81 16.38
C PRO A 22 48.05 9.99 15.59
N PRO A 23 46.90 9.65 16.19
CA PRO A 23 45.76 9.09 15.46
C PRO A 23 45.28 10.07 14.38
N LYS A 24 44.62 9.55 13.33
CA LYS A 24 44.09 10.38 12.23
C LYS A 24 42.63 10.05 11.94
N ASN A 25 41.99 10.89 11.12
CA ASN A 25 40.64 10.66 10.58
C ASN A 25 39.61 10.34 11.68
N LEU A 26 39.64 11.11 12.78
CA LEU A 26 38.59 11.04 13.79
C LEU A 26 37.27 11.47 13.15
N THR A 27 36.32 10.54 13.12
CA THR A 27 34.95 10.71 12.64
C THR A 27 33.98 10.28 13.73
N GLY A 28 32.72 10.64 13.59
CA GLY A 28 31.69 10.20 14.52
C GLY A 28 30.28 10.19 13.95
N LEU A 29 29.41 9.50 14.68
CA LEU A 29 27.99 9.35 14.39
C LEU A 29 27.22 9.60 15.69
N VAL A 30 26.35 10.60 15.69
CA VAL A 30 25.41 10.83 16.80
C VAL A 30 24.41 9.67 16.80
N LEU A 31 24.34 8.93 17.91
CA LEU A 31 23.46 7.77 18.04
C LEU A 31 22.14 8.14 18.70
N SER A 32 22.18 9.09 19.64
CA SER A 32 21.02 9.60 20.38
C SER A 32 21.32 10.96 21.00
N GLU A 33 20.40 11.46 21.83
CA GLU A 33 20.54 12.66 22.66
C GLU A 33 21.73 12.57 23.63
N VAL A 34 22.09 11.35 24.06
CA VAL A 34 23.08 11.12 25.13
C VAL A 34 24.28 10.30 24.68
N ARG A 35 24.35 9.88 23.41
CA ARG A 35 25.43 9.01 22.89
C ARG A 35 25.99 9.42 21.52
N VAL A 36 27.31 9.34 21.40
CA VAL A 36 28.04 9.56 20.14
C VAL A 36 29.06 8.43 19.94
N ARG A 37 29.01 7.78 18.78
CA ARG A 37 30.06 6.82 18.35
C ARG A 37 31.18 7.60 17.68
N LEU A 38 32.42 7.33 18.08
CA LEU A 38 33.63 7.87 17.50
C LEU A 38 34.48 6.76 16.90
N MET A 39 35.15 7.06 15.79
CA MET A 39 36.06 6.14 15.09
C MET A 39 37.28 6.91 14.60
N TRP A 40 38.47 6.32 14.72
CA TRP A 40 39.72 6.92 14.24
C TRP A 40 40.63 5.88 13.60
N GLU A 41 41.64 6.35 12.88
CA GLU A 41 42.72 5.53 12.37
C GLU A 41 43.88 5.50 13.36
N ASP A 42 44.25 4.30 13.76
CA ASP A 42 45.52 4.05 14.43
C ASP A 42 46.69 4.21 13.45
N LYS A 43 47.69 5.02 13.81
CA LYS A 43 48.92 5.26 13.06
C LYS A 43 50.18 4.94 13.86
N SER A 44 50.02 4.41 15.06
CA SER A 44 51.11 3.96 15.92
C SER A 44 51.15 2.43 15.92
N ASN A 45 52.30 1.88 16.32
CA ASN A 45 52.46 0.44 16.61
C ASN A 45 53.13 0.25 17.99
N ASP A 46 53.28 1.34 18.73
CA ASP A 46 54.08 1.47 19.94
C ASP A 46 53.31 2.22 21.06
N GLU A 47 52.02 2.44 20.85
CA GLU A 47 51.09 3.01 21.80
C GLU A 47 50.68 1.99 22.86
N LEU A 48 50.57 2.45 24.10
CA LEU A 48 49.94 1.69 25.19
C LEU A 48 48.41 1.92 25.19
N GLY A 49 47.95 2.97 24.53
CA GLY A 49 46.54 3.29 24.38
C GLY A 49 46.29 4.65 23.77
N PHE A 50 45.01 5.04 23.78
CA PHE A 50 44.50 6.32 23.32
C PHE A 50 43.80 7.06 24.46
N ILE A 51 43.97 8.37 24.51
CA ILE A 51 43.21 9.26 25.39
C ILE A 51 42.21 10.00 24.51
N LEU A 52 40.94 9.70 24.70
CA LEU A 52 39.83 10.44 24.11
C LEU A 52 39.48 11.63 25.02
N GLU A 53 39.50 12.83 24.45
CA GLU A 53 39.06 14.04 25.12
C GLU A 53 37.82 14.63 24.45
N ARG A 54 36.97 15.23 25.27
CA ARG A 54 35.76 15.94 24.86
C ARG A 54 35.72 17.30 25.54
N LYS A 55 35.16 18.29 24.87
CA LYS A 55 34.61 19.48 25.51
C LYS A 55 33.22 19.76 24.97
N LYS A 56 32.36 20.28 25.83
CA LYS A 56 31.11 20.94 25.43
C LYS A 56 31.45 22.35 24.96
N GLU A 57 30.62 22.96 24.10
CA GLU A 57 30.80 24.36 23.69
C GLU A 57 30.83 25.28 24.90
N GLY A 58 31.89 26.10 25.00
CA GLY A 58 32.15 26.98 26.15
C GLY A 58 32.97 26.35 27.28
N ASP A 59 33.12 25.02 27.32
CA ASP A 59 33.86 24.31 28.36
C ASP A 59 35.34 24.08 27.99
N THR A 60 36.10 23.56 28.95
CA THR A 60 37.48 23.08 28.75
C THR A 60 37.51 21.61 28.35
N TRP A 61 38.60 21.19 27.71
CA TRP A 61 38.83 19.78 27.36
C TRP A 61 38.95 18.91 28.61
N GLN A 62 38.23 17.80 28.62
CA GLN A 62 38.24 16.78 29.67
C GLN A 62 38.52 15.40 29.07
N GLU A 63 39.24 14.55 29.80
CA GLU A 63 39.40 13.15 29.41
C GLU A 63 38.06 12.41 29.58
N VAL A 64 37.57 11.85 28.48
CA VAL A 64 36.39 10.96 28.49
C VAL A 64 36.80 9.55 28.87
N LYS A 65 37.88 9.07 28.24
CA LYS A 65 38.33 7.70 28.40
C LYS A 65 39.79 7.50 28.01
N ASN A 66 40.48 6.71 28.83
CA ASN A 66 41.70 6.02 28.46
C ASN A 66 41.35 4.65 27.85
N ILE A 67 41.67 4.47 26.58
CA ILE A 67 41.26 3.38 25.71
C ILE A 67 42.49 2.53 25.42
N GLN A 68 42.36 1.21 25.49
CA GLN A 68 43.48 0.27 25.30
C GLN A 68 44.07 0.37 23.87
N ALA A 69 45.34 -0.01 23.73
CA ALA A 69 46.04 -0.06 22.46
C ALA A 69 45.27 -0.84 21.38
N ASN A 70 45.47 -0.47 20.11
CA ASN A 70 44.82 -1.05 18.92
C ASN A 70 43.28 -0.95 18.86
N ILE A 71 42.60 -0.32 19.83
CA ILE A 71 41.16 -0.04 19.74
C ILE A 71 40.96 1.29 18.99
N THR A 72 40.10 1.28 17.97
CA THR A 72 39.90 2.40 17.03
C THR A 72 38.49 2.97 17.03
N SER A 73 37.66 2.58 18.01
CA SER A 73 36.31 3.12 18.17
C SER A 73 35.89 3.19 19.64
N TYR A 74 35.01 4.14 19.95
CA TYR A 74 34.42 4.30 21.28
C TYR A 74 33.02 4.89 21.18
N ILE A 75 32.11 4.47 22.07
CA ILE A 75 30.81 5.12 22.23
C ILE A 75 30.87 5.95 23.50
N ASP A 76 30.85 7.26 23.32
CA ASP A 76 30.69 8.19 24.42
C ASP A 76 29.22 8.24 24.85
N VAL A 77 28.98 8.30 26.16
CA VAL A 77 27.66 8.18 26.79
C VAL A 77 27.48 9.25 27.87
N GLY A 78 26.24 9.50 28.30
CA GLY A 78 25.95 10.49 29.35
C GLY A 78 26.19 11.92 28.88
N LEU A 79 26.02 12.18 27.58
CA LEU A 79 26.03 13.53 27.03
C LEU A 79 24.80 14.31 27.51
N THR A 80 24.90 15.62 27.49
CA THR A 80 23.78 16.53 27.74
C THR A 80 23.08 16.80 26.41
N PRO A 81 21.78 16.51 26.29
CA PRO A 81 21.01 16.76 25.07
C PRO A 81 21.07 18.22 24.62
N GLY A 82 21.03 18.46 23.31
CA GLY A 82 20.98 19.79 22.71
C GLY A 82 22.31 20.55 22.66
N TRP A 83 23.41 19.94 23.14
CA TRP A 83 24.70 20.61 23.21
C TRP A 83 25.64 20.22 22.07
N LYS A 84 26.47 21.21 21.69
CA LYS A 84 27.59 21.02 20.78
C LYS A 84 28.80 20.47 21.53
N TYR A 85 29.37 19.41 20.98
CA TYR A 85 30.54 18.71 21.51
C TYR A 85 31.67 18.70 20.49
N TYR A 86 32.88 18.80 21.02
CA TYR A 86 34.13 18.66 20.28
C TYR A 86 34.88 17.47 20.84
N TYR A 87 35.45 16.67 19.96
CA TYR A 87 36.21 15.48 20.30
C TYR A 87 37.58 15.52 19.65
N ARG A 88 38.58 15.01 20.37
CA ARG A 88 39.92 14.78 19.84
C ARG A 88 40.54 13.59 20.54
N VAL A 89 41.41 12.86 19.85
CA VAL A 89 42.08 11.69 20.41
C VAL A 89 43.59 11.82 20.23
N LYS A 90 44.37 11.40 21.23
CA LYS A 90 45.83 11.28 21.16
C LYS A 90 46.25 9.89 21.57
N ALA A 91 47.37 9.41 21.06
CA ALA A 91 48.00 8.16 21.48
C ALA A 91 49.01 8.43 22.60
N TYR A 92 49.29 7.46 23.47
CA TYR A 92 50.32 7.60 24.49
C TYR A 92 51.12 6.32 24.68
N ASN A 93 52.36 6.46 25.13
CA ASN A 93 53.22 5.38 25.59
C ASN A 93 54.04 5.84 26.82
N ALA A 94 55.06 5.09 27.22
CA ALA A 94 55.90 5.42 28.37
C ALA A 94 56.71 6.73 28.21
N TYR A 95 56.91 7.23 26.99
CA TYR A 95 57.67 8.44 26.67
C TYR A 95 56.80 9.71 26.61
N GLY A 96 55.47 9.56 26.61
CA GLY A 96 54.53 10.67 26.62
C GLY A 96 53.36 10.48 25.64
N SER A 97 52.66 11.57 25.36
CA SER A 97 51.54 11.59 24.41
C SER A 97 51.93 12.20 23.08
N SER A 98 51.32 11.70 22.01
CA SER A 98 51.40 12.30 20.68
C SER A 98 50.61 13.61 20.60
N SER A 99 50.70 14.31 19.46
CA SER A 99 49.75 15.36 19.13
C SER A 99 48.33 14.77 18.96
N TYR A 100 47.32 15.64 19.00
CA TYR A 100 45.93 15.20 18.77
C TYR A 100 45.65 14.89 17.29
N SER A 101 44.64 14.08 17.06
CA SER A 101 43.94 13.95 15.78
C SER A 101 43.32 15.28 15.32
N ASN A 102 42.68 15.27 14.14
CA ASN A 102 41.68 16.28 13.82
C ASN A 102 40.58 16.30 14.89
N GLU A 103 39.91 17.45 15.05
CA GLU A 103 38.72 17.52 15.89
C GLU A 103 37.51 16.97 15.12
N PHE A 104 36.63 16.25 15.82
CA PHE A 104 35.29 15.94 15.36
C PHE A 104 34.29 16.79 16.15
N VAL A 105 33.34 17.41 15.46
CA VAL A 105 32.34 18.32 16.06
C VAL A 105 30.95 17.80 15.73
N CYS A 106 30.09 17.71 16.74
CA CYS A 106 28.69 17.33 16.56
C CYS A 106 27.78 18.09 17.53
N ILE A 107 26.48 18.09 17.23
CA ILE A 107 25.43 18.59 18.13
C ILE A 107 24.54 17.41 18.46
N THR A 108 24.30 17.17 19.74
CA THR A 108 23.31 16.17 20.18
C THR A 108 21.90 16.75 20.03
N PRO A 109 20.90 15.97 19.58
CA PRO A 109 19.52 16.43 19.56
C PRO A 109 19.03 16.73 20.98
N VAL A 110 18.06 17.63 21.11
CA VAL A 110 17.45 17.95 22.42
C VAL A 110 16.52 16.82 22.86
N ILE A 111 15.74 16.31 21.91
CA ILE A 111 14.91 15.10 22.02
C ILE A 111 14.62 14.60 20.60
N ILE A 112 14.59 13.28 20.41
CA ILE A 112 14.37 12.65 19.10
C ILE A 112 12.88 12.33 18.93
N ALA A 113 12.36 12.63 17.74
CA ALA A 113 10.99 12.31 17.38
C ALA A 113 10.77 10.80 17.18
N PRO A 114 9.62 10.25 17.58
CA PRO A 114 9.26 8.89 17.23
C PRO A 114 9.11 8.75 15.71
N THR A 115 9.36 7.55 15.20
CA THR A 115 9.25 7.24 13.77
C THR A 115 8.28 6.10 13.52
N ASN A 116 7.97 5.82 12.24
CA ASN A 116 7.18 4.66 11.85
C ASN A 116 5.82 4.55 12.55
N LEU A 117 5.15 5.70 12.75
CA LEU A 117 3.79 5.71 13.29
C LEU A 117 2.85 5.00 12.30
N SER A 118 2.10 4.05 12.82
CA SER A 118 1.06 3.31 12.12
C SER A 118 -0.23 3.34 12.94
N ALA A 119 -1.37 3.29 12.25
CA ALA A 119 -2.70 3.26 12.85
C ALA A 119 -3.46 2.08 12.23
N GLY A 120 -4.14 1.29 13.06
CA GLY A 120 -4.93 0.15 12.60
C GLY A 120 -6.19 -0.03 13.44
N VAL A 121 -7.24 -0.56 12.83
CA VAL A 121 -8.51 -0.83 13.51
C VAL A 121 -8.42 -2.16 14.27
N THR A 122 -8.77 -2.16 15.54
CA THR A 122 -8.85 -3.38 16.38
C THR A 122 -10.15 -4.14 16.11
N SER A 123 -10.22 -5.40 16.55
CA SER A 123 -11.41 -6.26 16.34
C SER A 123 -12.69 -5.71 16.99
N ASP A 124 -12.58 -4.85 17.98
CA ASP A 124 -13.68 -4.14 18.65
C ASP A 124 -13.95 -2.73 18.07
N GLY A 125 -13.36 -2.41 16.92
CA GLY A 125 -13.62 -1.17 16.18
C GLY A 125 -12.94 0.08 16.76
N LYS A 126 -11.89 -0.07 17.56
CA LYS A 126 -11.07 1.03 18.07
C LYS A 126 -9.86 1.25 17.18
N VAL A 127 -9.15 2.37 17.36
CA VAL A 127 -7.91 2.63 16.63
C VAL A 127 -6.72 2.38 17.55
N LYS A 128 -5.86 1.43 17.17
CA LYS A 128 -4.57 1.20 17.81
C LYS A 128 -3.47 1.88 17.02
N LEU A 129 -2.70 2.72 17.70
CA LEU A 129 -1.52 3.40 17.20
C LEU A 129 -0.27 2.68 17.71
N ILE A 130 0.72 2.49 16.84
CA ILE A 130 2.02 1.91 17.19
C ILE A 130 3.11 2.74 16.50
N TRP A 131 4.17 3.07 17.23
CA TRP A 131 5.34 3.77 16.69
C TRP A 131 6.66 3.14 17.15
N GLU A 132 7.75 3.57 16.54
CA GLU A 132 9.11 3.23 16.97
C GLU A 132 9.62 4.30 17.94
N ASP A 133 10.00 3.82 19.12
CA ASP A 133 10.75 4.61 20.09
C ASP A 133 12.18 4.85 19.58
N ARG A 134 12.60 6.11 19.59
CA ARG A 134 13.90 6.55 19.10
C ARG A 134 14.66 7.37 20.14
N SER A 135 14.03 7.69 21.26
CA SER A 135 14.62 8.51 22.32
C SER A 135 15.15 7.61 23.44
N GLU A 136 16.11 8.12 24.22
CA GLU A 136 16.61 7.43 25.42
C GLU A 136 16.31 8.23 26.70
N ILE A 137 15.62 9.35 26.54
CA ILE A 137 15.45 10.34 27.60
C ILE A 137 14.01 10.80 27.74
N GLU A 138 13.12 10.39 26.84
CA GLU A 138 11.73 10.81 26.85
C GLU A 138 11.04 10.40 28.17
N GLU A 139 10.23 11.31 28.71
CA GLU A 139 9.33 10.99 29.82
C GLU A 139 8.01 10.41 29.30
N GLY A 140 7.79 10.49 27.99
CA GLY A 140 6.69 9.86 27.30
C GLY A 140 6.39 10.46 25.93
N TYR A 141 5.19 10.16 25.45
CA TYR A 141 4.71 10.58 24.14
C TYR A 141 3.34 11.27 24.24
N LYS A 142 3.14 12.31 23.44
CA LYS A 142 1.85 12.97 23.24
C LYS A 142 1.27 12.54 21.91
N ILE A 143 0.00 12.14 21.93
CA ILE A 143 -0.73 11.64 20.78
C ILE A 143 -1.71 12.74 20.35
N GLU A 144 -1.60 13.16 19.09
CA GLU A 144 -2.54 14.10 18.50
C GLU A 144 -3.38 13.45 17.40
N LYS A 145 -4.66 13.80 17.37
CA LYS A 145 -5.62 13.45 16.32
C LYS A 145 -5.97 14.71 15.54
N ASN A 146 -6.08 14.61 14.22
CA ASN A 146 -6.61 15.72 13.42
C ASN A 146 -8.14 15.75 13.55
N ASP A 147 -8.65 16.91 13.91
CA ASP A 147 -10.07 17.27 13.88
C ASP A 147 -10.25 18.48 12.95
N ASN A 148 -10.75 18.22 11.75
CA ASN A 148 -11.09 19.24 10.75
C ASN A 148 -9.94 20.24 10.47
N GLY A 149 -8.72 19.74 10.32
CA GLY A 149 -7.53 20.55 10.05
C GLY A 149 -6.79 21.05 11.31
N ASN A 150 -7.39 20.92 12.50
CA ASN A 150 -6.75 21.24 13.77
C ASN A 150 -6.21 19.98 14.42
N TRP A 151 -5.00 20.03 14.97
CA TRP A 151 -4.45 18.92 15.73
C TRP A 151 -4.80 19.08 17.20
N ILE A 152 -5.45 18.06 17.77
CA ILE A 152 -5.87 18.02 19.17
C ILE A 152 -5.13 16.90 19.89
N GLU A 153 -4.54 17.20 21.06
CA GLU A 153 -3.98 16.17 21.94
C GLU A 153 -5.12 15.32 22.50
N ILE A 154 -5.10 14.03 22.21
CA ILE A 154 -6.13 13.08 22.66
C ILE A 154 -5.67 12.23 23.83
N GLY A 155 -4.37 12.27 24.14
CA GLY A 155 -3.80 11.55 25.26
C GLY A 155 -2.28 11.57 25.24
N SER A 156 -1.71 11.00 26.28
CA SER A 156 -0.28 10.76 26.41
C SER A 156 -0.02 9.39 27.03
N VAL A 157 1.18 8.88 26.78
CA VAL A 157 1.71 7.67 27.43
C VAL A 157 3.04 8.00 28.09
N THR A 158 3.44 7.19 29.07
CA THR A 158 4.70 7.35 29.81
C THR A 158 5.90 6.86 29.00
N SER A 159 7.10 7.05 29.54
CA SER A 159 8.38 6.60 28.95
C SER A 159 8.32 5.14 28.47
N ASP A 160 9.06 4.86 27.39
CA ASP A 160 9.15 3.54 26.74
C ASP A 160 7.82 2.91 26.26
N ILE A 161 6.67 3.58 26.41
CA ILE A 161 5.40 3.09 25.89
C ILE A 161 5.22 3.60 24.45
N ASN A 162 5.16 2.67 23.51
CA ASN A 162 5.09 2.96 22.08
C ASN A 162 3.75 2.55 21.42
N VAL A 163 2.69 2.49 22.23
CA VAL A 163 1.35 2.07 21.80
C VAL A 163 0.27 2.90 22.48
N TYR A 164 -0.75 3.28 21.72
CA TYR A 164 -1.94 3.98 22.22
C TYR A 164 -3.21 3.44 21.59
N VAL A 165 -4.32 3.40 22.32
CA VAL A 165 -5.63 3.02 21.78
C VAL A 165 -6.59 4.20 21.90
N ASP A 166 -7.01 4.76 20.76
CA ASP A 166 -8.05 5.75 20.68
C ASP A 166 -9.42 5.05 20.71
N ASN A 167 -10.13 5.25 21.82
CA ASN A 167 -11.46 4.69 22.05
C ASN A 167 -12.58 5.57 21.46
N ASP A 168 -12.27 6.84 21.17
CA ASP A 168 -13.22 7.87 20.76
C ASP A 168 -13.22 8.03 19.24
N VAL A 169 -13.57 6.92 18.58
CA VAL A 169 -13.69 6.79 17.14
C VAL A 169 -15.07 6.25 16.78
N THR A 170 -15.54 6.64 15.60
CA THR A 170 -16.85 6.27 15.07
C THR A 170 -16.70 5.74 13.66
N CYS A 171 -17.41 4.67 13.34
CA CYS A 171 -17.37 4.07 12.02
C CYS A 171 -17.83 5.04 10.91
N GLY A 172 -17.31 4.85 9.71
CA GLY A 172 -17.52 5.72 8.56
C GLY A 172 -16.59 6.93 8.49
N ASN A 173 -15.66 7.09 9.44
CA ASN A 173 -14.74 8.23 9.47
C ASN A 173 -13.29 7.82 9.23
N THR A 174 -12.58 8.69 8.50
CA THR A 174 -11.11 8.64 8.40
C THR A 174 -10.51 9.51 9.49
N TYR A 175 -9.57 8.95 10.23
CA TYR A 175 -8.80 9.63 11.24
C TYR A 175 -7.35 9.77 10.79
N SER A 176 -6.68 10.84 11.25
CA SER A 176 -5.25 10.99 11.08
C SER A 176 -4.59 11.36 12.40
N TYR A 177 -3.41 10.80 12.62
CA TYR A 177 -2.69 10.84 13.88
C TYR A 177 -1.24 11.24 13.66
N ARG A 178 -0.66 11.92 14.66
CA ARG A 178 0.77 12.17 14.77
C ARG A 178 1.19 12.08 16.23
N VAL A 179 2.44 11.71 16.48
CA VAL A 179 2.98 11.52 17.83
C VAL A 179 4.27 12.31 17.98
N LYS A 180 4.52 12.88 19.15
CA LYS A 180 5.78 13.54 19.52
C LYS A 180 6.25 13.05 20.88
N ALA A 181 7.56 12.96 21.07
CA ALA A 181 8.17 12.68 22.38
C ALA A 181 8.22 13.97 23.20
N TYR A 182 8.23 13.85 24.54
CA TYR A 182 8.51 14.97 25.44
C TYR A 182 9.48 14.58 26.55
N TYR A 183 10.27 15.56 26.99
CA TYR A 183 11.13 15.48 28.16
C TYR A 183 11.05 16.82 28.90
N SER A 184 10.52 16.81 30.13
CA SER A 184 10.19 18.03 30.85
C SER A 184 9.31 18.97 29.99
N ASN A 185 9.71 20.22 29.79
CA ASN A 185 9.00 21.20 28.98
C ASN A 185 9.44 21.25 27.51
N VAL A 186 10.26 20.29 27.05
CA VAL A 186 10.73 20.22 25.67
C VAL A 186 10.01 19.10 24.94
N GLU A 187 9.65 19.37 23.69
CA GLU A 187 8.96 18.44 22.80
C GLU A 187 9.79 18.23 21.53
N SER A 188 9.70 17.01 20.96
CA SER A 188 10.30 16.71 19.67
C SER A 188 9.48 17.27 18.52
N GLU A 189 10.06 17.21 17.31
CA GLU A 189 9.24 17.20 16.09
C GLU A 189 8.23 16.04 16.12
N TYR A 190 7.21 16.12 15.26
CA TYR A 190 6.24 15.03 15.12
C TYR A 190 6.79 13.87 14.28
N SER A 191 6.25 12.68 14.53
CA SER A 191 6.34 11.52 13.63
C SER A 191 5.76 11.83 12.25
N ASN A 192 5.84 10.85 11.34
CA ASN A 192 4.96 10.83 10.18
C ASN A 192 3.48 10.86 10.61
N VAL A 193 2.62 11.33 9.71
CA VAL A 193 1.16 11.24 9.89
C VAL A 193 0.71 9.83 9.50
N ALA A 194 -0.07 9.19 10.38
CA ALA A 194 -0.75 7.92 10.08
C ALA A 194 -2.23 8.19 9.81
N PHE A 195 -2.80 7.51 8.82
CA PHE A 195 -4.23 7.57 8.51
C PHE A 195 -4.86 6.21 8.77
N VAL A 196 -6.12 6.21 9.19
CA VAL A 196 -6.92 4.99 9.35
C VAL A 196 -8.37 5.31 9.10
N PHE A 197 -9.05 4.47 8.31
CA PHE A 197 -10.49 4.51 8.17
C PHE A 197 -11.11 3.48 9.10
N VAL A 198 -12.09 3.89 9.90
CA VAL A 198 -12.88 2.97 10.73
C VAL A 198 -14.11 2.58 9.93
N ALA A 199 -14.09 1.40 9.32
CA ALA A 199 -15.21 0.88 8.57
C ALA A 199 -16.42 0.57 9.46
N PRO A 200 -17.64 0.52 8.89
CA PRO A 200 -18.79 -0.07 9.55
C PRO A 200 -18.49 -1.49 10.05
N ILE A 201 -19.12 -1.90 11.15
CA ILE A 201 -19.02 -3.27 11.67
C ILE A 201 -19.47 -4.24 10.58
N ASP A 202 -18.59 -5.19 10.22
CA ASP A 202 -18.76 -6.12 9.11
C ASP A 202 -19.65 -7.33 9.44
N ASN A 203 -20.14 -7.44 10.69
CA ASN A 203 -20.97 -8.54 11.21
C ASN A 203 -20.49 -9.95 10.78
N GLY A 204 -19.18 -10.14 10.62
CA GLY A 204 -18.60 -11.42 10.23
C GLY A 204 -18.68 -11.74 8.73
N VAL A 205 -18.91 -10.75 7.87
CA VAL A 205 -18.75 -10.91 6.42
C VAL A 205 -17.27 -11.06 6.06
N ASP A 206 -16.96 -12.02 5.19
CA ASP A 206 -15.60 -12.27 4.73
C ASP A 206 -15.26 -11.39 3.52
N PHE A 207 -14.31 -10.47 3.71
CA PHE A 207 -13.75 -9.60 2.67
C PHE A 207 -12.36 -10.05 2.18
N SER A 208 -11.96 -11.28 2.51
CA SER A 208 -10.73 -11.86 1.98
C SER A 208 -10.85 -12.10 0.46
N LEU A 209 -9.69 -12.19 -0.20
CA LEU A 209 -9.63 -12.50 -1.61
C LEU A 209 -10.12 -13.93 -1.86
N ILE A 210 -11.21 -14.05 -2.62
CA ILE A 210 -11.76 -15.33 -3.10
C ILE A 210 -11.91 -15.28 -4.61
N GLY A 211 -11.51 -16.33 -5.31
CA GLY A 211 -11.67 -16.40 -6.76
C GLY A 211 -10.37 -16.75 -7.48
N PHE A 212 -10.37 -16.55 -8.79
CA PHE A 212 -9.23 -16.89 -9.65
C PHE A 212 -7.93 -16.17 -9.29
N ALA A 213 -7.98 -14.98 -8.69
CA ALA A 213 -6.78 -14.26 -8.27
C ALA A 213 -6.04 -14.95 -7.09
N THR A 214 -6.66 -15.93 -6.43
CA THR A 214 -5.99 -16.81 -5.44
C THR A 214 -5.06 -17.84 -6.09
N LEU A 215 -5.27 -18.15 -7.37
CA LEU A 215 -4.49 -19.14 -8.11
C LEU A 215 -3.25 -18.51 -8.76
N GLY A 216 -2.48 -19.27 -9.55
CA GLY A 216 -1.37 -18.71 -10.33
C GLY A 216 -0.22 -18.10 -9.52
N GLY A 217 -0.11 -18.41 -8.22
CA GLY A 217 0.85 -17.79 -7.29
C GLY A 217 0.23 -16.80 -6.31
N GLY A 218 -1.07 -16.51 -6.45
CA GLY A 218 -1.84 -15.63 -5.56
C GLY A 218 -1.66 -14.14 -5.85
N THR A 219 -2.52 -13.33 -5.22
CA THR A 219 -2.47 -11.87 -5.28
C THR A 219 -2.33 -11.30 -3.87
N THR A 220 -1.19 -10.66 -3.60
CA THR A 220 -0.85 -9.98 -2.34
C THR A 220 -0.60 -8.47 -2.54
N GLY A 221 -0.56 -8.01 -3.79
CA GLY A 221 -0.26 -6.63 -4.15
C GLY A 221 1.06 -6.17 -3.53
N GLY A 222 0.99 -5.01 -2.87
CA GLY A 222 2.09 -4.32 -2.21
C GLY A 222 2.57 -4.88 -0.87
N GLU A 223 2.02 -6.00 -0.41
CA GLU A 223 2.34 -6.55 0.92
C GLU A 223 3.86 -6.72 1.14
N GLY A 224 4.31 -6.34 2.34
CA GLY A 224 5.72 -6.31 2.75
C GLY A 224 6.52 -5.16 2.13
N GLY A 225 5.84 -4.21 1.49
CA GLY A 225 6.42 -3.07 0.77
C GLY A 225 6.40 -1.75 1.52
N GLU A 226 6.90 -0.71 0.85
CA GLU A 226 6.80 0.67 1.34
C GLU A 226 5.34 1.13 1.34
N VAL A 227 4.92 1.84 2.39
CA VAL A 227 3.59 2.45 2.50
C VAL A 227 3.71 3.94 2.24
N VAL A 228 2.98 4.45 1.25
CA VAL A 228 3.00 5.87 0.87
C VAL A 228 1.59 6.41 0.71
N TYR A 229 1.41 7.70 0.98
CA TYR A 229 0.16 8.42 0.78
C TYR A 229 0.32 9.46 -0.33
N VAL A 230 -0.63 9.53 -1.25
CA VAL A 230 -0.66 10.47 -2.36
C VAL A 230 -2.03 11.14 -2.47
N SER A 231 -2.07 12.37 -2.95
CA SER A 231 -3.31 13.14 -3.12
C SER A 231 -3.44 13.75 -4.52
N ASP A 232 -2.51 13.45 -5.42
CA ASP A 232 -2.47 13.96 -6.80
C ASP A 232 -1.93 12.88 -7.76
N GLY A 233 -2.31 12.99 -9.04
CA GLY A 233 -2.00 11.98 -10.04
C GLY A 233 -0.53 11.91 -10.44
N ILE A 234 0.22 13.01 -10.29
CA ILE A 234 1.67 13.04 -10.54
C ILE A 234 2.38 12.15 -9.51
N SER A 235 2.10 12.37 -8.22
CA SER A 235 2.62 11.58 -7.11
C SER A 235 2.21 10.11 -7.25
N LEU A 236 0.94 9.82 -7.52
CA LEU A 236 0.45 8.45 -7.75
C LEU A 236 1.23 7.75 -8.88
N GLN A 237 1.36 8.40 -10.04
CA GLN A 237 2.07 7.82 -11.18
C GLN A 237 3.57 7.60 -10.88
N ASN A 238 4.21 8.52 -10.15
CA ASN A 238 5.61 8.40 -9.76
C ASN A 238 5.85 7.23 -8.81
N GLU A 239 4.99 7.04 -7.81
CA GLU A 239 5.09 5.93 -6.87
C GLU A 239 4.89 4.57 -7.56
N ILE A 240 3.94 4.47 -8.51
CA ILE A 240 3.75 3.26 -9.33
C ILE A 240 5.02 2.94 -10.13
N ASN A 241 5.64 3.95 -10.75
CA ASN A 241 6.82 3.77 -11.60
C ASN A 241 8.07 3.26 -10.86
N LYS A 242 8.11 3.38 -9.52
CA LYS A 242 9.19 2.80 -8.70
C LYS A 242 9.17 1.27 -8.69
N GLY A 243 8.00 0.65 -8.92
CA GLY A 243 7.82 -0.80 -8.88
C GLY A 243 8.12 -1.42 -7.51
N GLY A 244 8.22 -2.75 -7.47
CA GLY A 244 8.43 -3.53 -6.25
C GLY A 244 7.20 -3.54 -5.34
N PRO A 245 7.26 -4.27 -4.20
CA PRO A 245 6.18 -4.23 -3.22
C PRO A 245 5.96 -2.80 -2.72
N ARG A 246 4.77 -2.25 -2.97
CA ARG A 246 4.35 -0.92 -2.48
C ARG A 246 2.85 -0.84 -2.26
N ILE A 247 2.45 -0.24 -1.15
CA ILE A 247 1.06 0.11 -0.85
C ILE A 247 0.93 1.63 -1.01
N ILE A 248 0.14 2.04 -1.99
CA ILE A 248 -0.09 3.45 -2.33
C ILE A 248 -1.52 3.80 -1.90
N TYR A 249 -1.62 4.57 -0.84
CA TYR A 249 -2.88 5.10 -0.34
C TYR A 249 -3.23 6.40 -1.07
N VAL A 250 -4.38 6.42 -1.76
CA VAL A 250 -4.93 7.62 -2.40
C VAL A 250 -5.85 8.32 -1.40
N ASN A 251 -5.41 9.48 -0.92
CA ASN A 251 -6.13 10.31 0.05
C ASN A 251 -6.42 11.70 -0.53
N GLY A 252 -7.27 11.73 -1.55
CA GLY A 252 -7.61 12.94 -2.27
C GLY A 252 -8.22 12.64 -3.63
N ILE A 253 -8.62 13.70 -4.33
CA ILE A 253 -9.25 13.62 -5.65
C ILE A 253 -8.17 13.77 -6.73
N ILE A 254 -7.95 12.70 -7.49
CA ILE A 254 -7.07 12.67 -8.66
C ILE A 254 -7.87 13.16 -9.87
N THR A 255 -7.34 14.16 -10.57
CA THR A 255 -7.98 14.77 -11.75
C THR A 255 -6.97 14.92 -12.87
N PRO A 256 -7.39 15.18 -14.13
CA PRO A 256 -6.45 15.43 -15.21
C PRO A 256 -5.48 16.59 -14.90
N GLU A 257 -5.96 17.65 -14.25
CA GLU A 257 -5.16 18.83 -13.89
C GLU A 257 -3.99 18.47 -12.98
N ASN A 258 -4.23 17.61 -11.99
CA ASN A 258 -3.19 17.15 -11.07
C ASN A 258 -2.48 15.86 -11.53
N SER A 259 -2.73 15.44 -12.79
CA SER A 259 -2.15 14.27 -13.45
C SER A 259 -1.33 14.66 -14.69
N SER A 260 -0.78 15.88 -14.74
CA SER A 260 -0.08 16.43 -15.91
C SER A 260 -0.93 16.44 -17.18
N GLY A 261 -2.23 16.69 -17.06
CA GLY A 261 -3.20 16.68 -18.16
C GLY A 261 -3.53 15.28 -18.70
N LYS A 262 -3.18 14.21 -17.98
CA LYS A 262 -3.46 12.83 -18.38
C LYS A 262 -4.80 12.36 -17.84
N TYR A 263 -5.51 11.58 -18.67
CA TYR A 263 -6.79 10.95 -18.33
C TYR A 263 -6.63 9.48 -17.93
N VAL A 264 -5.38 9.00 -17.79
CA VAL A 264 -5.05 7.62 -17.42
C VAL A 264 -3.83 7.58 -16.52
N ILE A 265 -3.95 6.89 -15.38
CA ILE A 265 -2.83 6.44 -14.55
C ILE A 265 -2.40 5.04 -15.04
N TYR A 266 -1.12 4.87 -15.33
CA TYR A 266 -0.58 3.62 -15.87
C TYR A 266 0.05 2.77 -14.78
N VAL A 267 -0.46 1.56 -14.58
CA VAL A 267 0.18 0.47 -13.83
C VAL A 267 0.82 -0.46 -14.85
N LYS A 268 2.01 -0.08 -15.33
CA LYS A 268 2.63 -0.71 -16.50
C LYS A 268 4.02 -1.26 -16.21
N ASN A 269 4.29 -2.50 -16.65
CA ASN A 269 5.60 -3.17 -16.49
C ASN A 269 6.08 -3.24 -15.03
N VAL A 270 5.13 -3.39 -14.09
CA VAL A 270 5.41 -3.45 -12.65
C VAL A 270 4.75 -4.67 -12.03
N SER A 271 5.16 -5.01 -10.81
CA SER A 271 4.50 -6.06 -10.05
C SER A 271 4.47 -5.72 -8.57
N ARG A 272 3.56 -6.35 -7.83
CA ARG A 272 3.40 -6.21 -6.39
C ARG A 272 3.00 -4.80 -5.96
N ILE A 273 1.93 -4.27 -6.53
CA ILE A 273 1.44 -2.93 -6.18
C ILE A 273 0.02 -3.02 -5.64
N SER A 274 -0.23 -2.36 -4.52
CA SER A 274 -1.59 -2.07 -4.04
C SER A 274 -1.87 -0.58 -4.20
N ILE A 275 -3.01 -0.23 -4.80
CA ILE A 275 -3.53 1.14 -4.84
C ILE A 275 -4.85 1.13 -4.09
N ILE A 276 -4.91 1.83 -2.97
CA ILE A 276 -6.02 1.73 -2.03
C ILE A 276 -6.54 3.13 -1.71
N GLY A 277 -7.84 3.38 -1.86
CA GLY A 277 -8.42 4.66 -1.45
C GLY A 277 -8.54 4.76 0.08
N VAL A 278 -8.30 5.96 0.63
CA VAL A 278 -8.43 6.19 2.08
C VAL A 278 -9.87 6.55 2.43
N GLY A 279 -10.57 5.63 3.09
CA GLY A 279 -11.96 5.81 3.52
C GLY A 279 -12.86 6.09 2.33
N THR A 280 -13.45 7.28 2.28
CA THR A 280 -14.23 7.75 1.12
C THR A 280 -13.52 8.82 0.30
N ASN A 281 -12.25 9.13 0.62
CA ASN A 281 -11.49 10.22 0.00
C ASN A 281 -10.72 9.78 -1.25
N GLY A 282 -10.50 8.48 -1.44
CA GLY A 282 -9.79 7.95 -2.61
C GLY A 282 -10.65 8.03 -3.86
N GLU A 283 -10.46 9.09 -4.64
CA GLU A 283 -11.28 9.39 -5.81
C GLU A 283 -10.42 9.67 -7.05
N LEU A 284 -10.82 9.13 -8.19
CA LEU A 284 -10.33 9.49 -9.50
C LEU A 284 -11.49 10.05 -10.33
N ASN A 285 -11.48 11.36 -10.53
CA ASN A 285 -12.52 12.08 -11.25
C ASN A 285 -12.02 12.47 -12.64
N GLY A 286 -12.55 11.82 -13.67
CA GLY A 286 -12.14 12.04 -15.06
C GLY A 286 -10.85 11.32 -15.46
N VAL A 287 -10.27 10.51 -14.57
CA VAL A 287 -9.02 9.77 -14.80
C VAL A 287 -9.24 8.28 -14.58
N GLY A 288 -8.88 7.45 -15.54
CA GLY A 288 -8.94 5.99 -15.43
C GLY A 288 -7.63 5.37 -14.93
N ILE A 289 -7.64 4.07 -14.66
CA ILE A 289 -6.43 3.28 -14.39
C ILE A 289 -6.25 2.23 -15.48
N LYS A 290 -5.06 2.16 -16.07
CA LYS A 290 -4.69 1.14 -17.05
C LYS A 290 -3.60 0.22 -16.52
N ILE A 291 -3.96 -1.03 -16.26
CA ILE A 291 -3.04 -2.11 -15.91
C ILE A 291 -2.56 -2.77 -17.21
N ASN A 292 -1.25 -2.77 -17.46
CA ASN A 292 -0.69 -3.32 -18.71
C ASN A 292 0.66 -4.01 -18.46
N ASN A 293 0.78 -5.28 -18.85
CA ASN A 293 1.95 -6.09 -18.54
C ASN A 293 2.37 -5.98 -17.06
N ALA A 294 1.40 -6.09 -16.16
CA ALA A 294 1.62 -5.94 -14.73
C ALA A 294 1.00 -7.11 -13.96
N ASN A 295 1.66 -7.52 -12.89
CA ASN A 295 1.34 -8.77 -12.20
C ASN A 295 1.26 -8.59 -10.69
N ASN A 296 0.37 -9.33 -10.02
CA ASN A 296 0.15 -9.20 -8.57
C ASN A 296 -0.21 -7.75 -8.19
N ILE A 297 -1.39 -7.32 -8.66
CA ILE A 297 -1.89 -5.94 -8.49
C ILE A 297 -3.20 -5.96 -7.70
N ILE A 298 -3.31 -5.06 -6.74
CA ILE A 298 -4.54 -4.82 -5.97
C ILE A 298 -5.00 -3.39 -6.24
N ILE A 299 -6.26 -3.21 -6.62
CA ILE A 299 -6.94 -1.91 -6.64
C ILE A 299 -8.15 -2.01 -5.72
N ARG A 300 -8.16 -1.23 -4.65
CA ARG A 300 -9.22 -1.33 -3.63
C ARG A 300 -9.75 0.00 -3.14
N ASN A 301 -11.02 0.02 -2.75
CA ASN A 301 -11.63 1.17 -2.07
C ASN A 301 -11.50 2.50 -2.81
N LEU A 302 -11.49 2.48 -4.15
CA LEU A 302 -11.42 3.69 -4.99
C LEU A 302 -12.77 3.98 -5.63
N ARG A 303 -13.14 5.25 -5.65
CA ARG A 303 -14.19 5.76 -6.53
C ARG A 303 -13.53 6.23 -7.83
N ILE A 304 -13.92 5.67 -8.97
CA ILE A 304 -13.40 6.04 -10.29
C ILE A 304 -14.58 6.35 -11.21
N HIS A 305 -14.64 7.57 -11.73
CA HIS A 305 -15.83 7.97 -12.49
C HIS A 305 -15.62 9.04 -13.55
N HIS A 306 -16.61 9.16 -14.44
CA HIS A 306 -16.70 10.18 -15.48
C HIS A 306 -15.45 10.24 -16.36
N VAL A 307 -14.84 9.09 -16.64
CA VAL A 307 -13.55 9.01 -17.31
C VAL A 307 -13.72 9.29 -18.81
N LYS A 308 -13.24 10.46 -19.24
CA LYS A 308 -13.29 10.91 -20.63
C LYS A 308 -12.06 11.73 -20.97
N ASP A 309 -11.38 11.34 -22.04
CA ASP A 309 -10.43 12.23 -22.72
C ASP A 309 -11.22 13.08 -23.74
N PRO A 310 -11.34 14.41 -23.54
CA PRO A 310 -12.05 15.29 -24.46
C PRO A 310 -11.35 15.42 -25.82
N ASN A 311 -10.08 15.02 -25.93
CA ASN A 311 -9.33 15.03 -27.19
C ASN A 311 -9.62 13.80 -28.05
N ILE A 312 -10.32 12.80 -27.52
CA ILE A 312 -10.70 11.58 -28.24
C ILE A 312 -12.19 11.68 -28.56
N ALA A 313 -12.48 11.91 -29.85
CA ALA A 313 -13.84 12.01 -30.37
C ALA A 313 -14.59 10.67 -30.30
N SER A 314 -13.87 9.55 -30.23
CA SER A 314 -14.42 8.18 -30.07
C SER A 314 -14.36 7.72 -28.60
N GLN A 315 -14.63 6.42 -28.40
CA GLN A 315 -14.46 5.70 -27.14
C GLN A 315 -13.13 6.08 -26.45
N GLY A 316 -13.26 6.72 -25.28
CA GLY A 316 -12.14 7.22 -24.47
C GLY A 316 -11.61 6.15 -23.51
N PRO A 317 -10.82 6.53 -22.49
CA PRO A 317 -10.38 5.57 -21.49
C PRO A 317 -11.53 5.04 -20.62
N ASP A 318 -11.36 3.83 -20.09
CA ASP A 318 -12.28 3.22 -19.11
C ASP A 318 -11.96 3.68 -17.69
N CYS A 319 -12.85 3.41 -16.73
CA CYS A 319 -12.48 3.58 -15.31
C CYS A 319 -11.31 2.65 -14.95
N ILE A 320 -11.38 1.38 -15.34
CA ILE A 320 -10.27 0.43 -15.28
C ILE A 320 -10.14 -0.32 -16.60
N THR A 321 -8.96 -0.29 -17.19
CA THR A 321 -8.58 -1.19 -18.29
C THR A 321 -7.50 -2.16 -17.79
N ILE A 322 -7.69 -3.46 -18.01
CA ILE A 322 -6.68 -4.50 -17.77
C ILE A 322 -6.28 -5.12 -19.11
N GLU A 323 -5.03 -4.96 -19.49
CA GLU A 323 -4.50 -5.49 -20.75
C GLU A 323 -3.37 -6.48 -20.51
N GLY A 324 -3.44 -7.59 -21.24
CA GLY A 324 -2.44 -8.65 -21.22
C GLY A 324 -1.09 -8.22 -21.79
N PRO A 325 0.02 -8.89 -21.40
CA PRO A 325 0.06 -10.05 -20.51
C PRO A 325 0.11 -9.66 -19.02
N SER A 326 -1.03 -9.69 -18.33
CA SER A 326 -1.17 -9.27 -16.93
C SER A 326 -1.88 -10.38 -16.15
N ARG A 327 -1.44 -10.67 -14.93
CA ARG A 327 -1.99 -11.76 -14.13
C ARG A 327 -2.09 -11.43 -12.65
N ASN A 328 -2.93 -12.17 -11.94
CA ASN A 328 -3.08 -12.07 -10.48
C ASN A 328 -3.51 -10.66 -10.07
N ILE A 329 -4.74 -10.29 -10.46
CA ILE A 329 -5.29 -8.96 -10.22
C ILE A 329 -6.55 -9.05 -9.37
N TRP A 330 -6.60 -8.22 -8.33
CA TRP A 330 -7.77 -8.09 -7.47
C TRP A 330 -8.30 -6.66 -7.50
N ILE A 331 -9.54 -6.50 -7.96
CA ILE A 331 -10.28 -5.24 -7.95
C ILE A 331 -11.39 -5.40 -6.93
N ASP A 332 -11.37 -4.62 -5.84
CA ASP A 332 -12.27 -4.88 -4.72
C ASP A 332 -12.76 -3.64 -3.96
N HIS A 333 -14.04 -3.63 -3.59
CA HIS A 333 -14.68 -2.50 -2.88
C HIS A 333 -14.53 -1.15 -3.60
N CYS A 334 -14.48 -1.15 -4.93
CA CYS A 334 -14.44 0.08 -5.72
C CYS A 334 -15.84 0.52 -6.14
N GLU A 335 -15.99 1.82 -6.40
CA GLU A 335 -17.21 2.40 -6.98
C GLU A 335 -16.89 2.93 -8.39
N PHE A 336 -17.66 2.49 -9.39
CA PHE A 336 -17.46 2.84 -10.79
C PHE A 336 -18.74 3.37 -11.40
N TYR A 337 -18.67 4.58 -11.95
CA TYR A 337 -19.80 5.14 -12.68
C TYR A 337 -19.40 6.17 -13.71
N ASN A 338 -20.27 6.37 -14.68
CA ASN A 338 -20.18 7.47 -15.62
C ASN A 338 -21.54 8.18 -15.56
N GLN A 339 -22.11 8.46 -16.74
CA GLN A 339 -23.49 8.87 -16.88
C GLN A 339 -24.19 7.88 -17.82
N PHE A 340 -25.42 7.51 -17.50
CA PHE A 340 -26.23 6.66 -18.37
C PHE A 340 -27.25 7.48 -19.16
N GLN A 341 -28.08 8.28 -18.49
CA GLN A 341 -29.19 8.97 -19.15
C GLN A 341 -28.78 10.34 -19.69
N GLY A 342 -29.37 10.73 -20.83
CA GLY A 342 -29.18 12.07 -21.41
C GLY A 342 -27.90 12.25 -22.24
N ILE A 343 -27.12 11.18 -22.47
CA ILE A 343 -25.93 11.19 -23.31
C ILE A 343 -25.89 10.00 -24.26
N ASP A 344 -25.10 10.14 -25.33
CA ASP A 344 -24.85 9.06 -26.28
C ASP A 344 -24.07 7.90 -25.62
N LYS A 345 -24.35 6.68 -26.07
CA LYS A 345 -23.75 5.45 -25.54
C LYS A 345 -22.23 5.39 -25.64
N ASP A 346 -21.63 6.14 -26.57
CA ASP A 346 -20.20 6.19 -26.83
C ASP A 346 -19.55 7.48 -26.32
N TYR A 347 -20.30 8.34 -25.61
CA TYR A 347 -19.72 9.52 -24.96
C TYR A 347 -18.66 9.12 -23.94
N TYR A 348 -19.01 8.21 -23.03
CA TYR A 348 -18.07 7.46 -22.17
C TYR A 348 -17.83 6.06 -22.76
N ASP A 349 -16.71 5.42 -22.38
CA ASP A 349 -16.47 4.01 -22.70
C ASP A 349 -16.84 3.05 -21.56
N GLY A 350 -16.04 2.04 -21.28
CA GLY A 350 -16.27 1.02 -20.26
C GLY A 350 -16.12 1.54 -18.84
N LEU A 351 -16.69 0.81 -17.88
CA LEU A 351 -16.29 0.94 -16.48
C LEU A 351 -15.08 0.04 -16.21
N LEU A 352 -15.16 -1.25 -16.53
CA LEU A 352 -14.06 -2.19 -16.30
C LEU A 352 -13.90 -3.15 -17.47
N ASP A 353 -12.85 -2.96 -18.26
CA ASP A 353 -12.59 -3.76 -19.46
C ASP A 353 -11.31 -4.60 -19.31
N ILE A 354 -11.34 -5.86 -19.74
CA ILE A 354 -10.24 -6.82 -19.65
C ILE A 354 -9.97 -7.44 -21.02
N ASN A 355 -8.77 -7.21 -21.56
CA ASN A 355 -8.43 -7.52 -22.95
C ASN A 355 -7.05 -8.19 -23.08
N GLY A 356 -6.85 -8.95 -24.17
CA GLY A 356 -5.58 -9.66 -24.40
C GLY A 356 -5.30 -10.79 -23.40
N ALA A 357 -4.04 -11.20 -23.29
CA ALA A 357 -3.59 -12.34 -22.46
C ALA A 357 -3.63 -12.06 -20.94
N VAL A 358 -4.82 -11.87 -20.39
CA VAL A 358 -5.04 -11.67 -18.95
C VAL A 358 -5.48 -12.97 -18.29
N ASP A 359 -4.98 -13.26 -17.09
CA ASP A 359 -5.36 -14.47 -16.34
C ASP A 359 -5.39 -14.22 -14.83
N TYR A 360 -6.14 -15.03 -14.08
CA TYR A 360 -6.24 -14.94 -12.62
C TYR A 360 -6.74 -13.59 -12.09
N VAL A 361 -7.98 -13.21 -12.44
CA VAL A 361 -8.59 -11.95 -11.99
C VAL A 361 -9.79 -12.19 -11.09
N THR A 362 -9.94 -11.36 -10.06
CA THR A 362 -11.13 -11.30 -9.20
C THR A 362 -11.62 -9.86 -9.10
N ILE A 363 -12.91 -9.67 -9.35
CA ILE A 363 -13.65 -8.43 -9.17
C ILE A 363 -14.70 -8.69 -8.09
N SER A 364 -14.53 -8.09 -6.92
CA SER A 364 -15.39 -8.38 -5.77
C SER A 364 -15.89 -7.13 -5.07
N TRP A 365 -17.10 -7.20 -4.51
CA TRP A 365 -17.65 -6.13 -3.67
C TRP A 365 -17.64 -4.74 -4.32
N CYS A 366 -17.59 -4.64 -5.64
CA CYS A 366 -17.59 -3.36 -6.35
C CYS A 366 -19.01 -2.90 -6.63
N TYR A 367 -19.22 -1.59 -6.64
CA TYR A 367 -20.47 -0.96 -7.04
C TYR A 367 -20.32 -0.33 -8.43
N PHE A 368 -20.98 -0.91 -9.42
CA PHE A 368 -21.04 -0.42 -10.80
C PHE A 368 -22.40 0.22 -11.04
N HIS A 369 -22.43 1.47 -11.46
CA HIS A 369 -23.69 2.11 -11.79
C HIS A 369 -23.60 3.18 -12.88
N ASP A 370 -24.77 3.55 -13.40
CA ASP A 370 -24.93 4.67 -14.34
C ASP A 370 -23.99 4.56 -15.55
N SER A 371 -24.08 3.42 -16.27
CA SER A 371 -23.25 3.16 -17.45
C SER A 371 -23.99 2.52 -18.63
N TRP A 372 -23.65 2.97 -19.84
CA TRP A 372 -24.04 2.30 -21.09
C TRP A 372 -23.29 0.98 -21.33
N LYS A 373 -21.97 1.00 -21.16
CA LYS A 373 -21.05 -0.12 -21.39
C LYS A 373 -20.35 -0.40 -20.07
N THR A 374 -20.79 -1.43 -19.35
CA THR A 374 -20.30 -1.65 -17.99
C THR A 374 -18.96 -2.37 -17.97
N SER A 375 -18.88 -3.61 -18.48
CA SER A 375 -17.66 -4.42 -18.39
C SER A 375 -17.51 -5.39 -19.55
N LEU A 376 -16.41 -5.25 -20.29
CA LEU A 376 -16.03 -6.12 -21.41
C LEU A 376 -14.93 -7.10 -21.00
N ILE A 377 -15.09 -8.38 -21.36
CA ILE A 377 -14.02 -9.38 -21.31
C ILE A 377 -13.77 -9.89 -22.73
N GLY A 378 -12.59 -9.57 -23.27
CA GLY A 378 -12.22 -9.84 -24.65
C GLY A 378 -12.76 -8.78 -25.60
N SER A 379 -11.87 -7.97 -26.16
CA SER A 379 -12.19 -6.77 -26.96
C SER A 379 -12.95 -7.08 -28.25
N SER A 380 -12.69 -8.23 -28.87
CA SER A 380 -13.27 -8.63 -30.14
C SER A 380 -13.44 -10.15 -30.26
N ASP A 381 -14.14 -10.60 -31.30
CA ASP A 381 -14.27 -12.02 -31.64
C ASP A 381 -12.93 -12.66 -32.06
N SER A 382 -11.86 -11.87 -32.21
CA SER A 382 -10.49 -12.36 -32.44
C SER A 382 -9.60 -12.27 -31.19
N ASP A 383 -10.09 -11.71 -30.08
CA ASP A 383 -9.34 -11.57 -28.82
C ASP A 383 -9.35 -12.87 -28.00
N ASN A 384 -8.90 -13.94 -28.67
CA ASN A 384 -9.01 -15.33 -28.27
C ASN A 384 -7.88 -15.75 -27.32
N TYR A 385 -8.01 -15.35 -26.07
CA TYR A 385 -7.15 -15.79 -24.97
C TYR A 385 -7.96 -16.56 -23.94
N ASN A 386 -7.32 -17.54 -23.31
CA ASN A 386 -7.91 -18.23 -22.17
C ASN A 386 -7.73 -17.36 -20.91
N ARG A 387 -8.77 -16.61 -20.55
CA ARG A 387 -8.81 -15.77 -19.35
C ARG A 387 -9.60 -16.46 -18.27
N THR A 388 -9.16 -16.34 -17.02
CA THR A 388 -9.95 -16.80 -15.86
C THR A 388 -10.36 -15.63 -14.97
N ILE A 389 -11.66 -15.35 -14.89
CA ILE A 389 -12.20 -14.15 -14.24
C ILE A 389 -13.31 -14.51 -13.24
N THR A 390 -13.23 -13.96 -12.03
CA THR A 390 -14.28 -14.10 -11.00
C THR A 390 -14.99 -12.77 -10.80
N TYR A 391 -16.32 -12.78 -10.75
CA TYR A 391 -17.16 -11.69 -10.27
C TYR A 391 -17.97 -12.17 -9.07
N HIS A 392 -17.78 -11.56 -7.90
CA HIS A 392 -18.64 -11.87 -6.76
C HIS A 392 -19.03 -10.70 -5.89
N HIS A 393 -20.23 -10.77 -5.32
CA HIS A 393 -20.72 -9.76 -4.38
C HIS A 393 -20.70 -8.32 -4.94
N ASN A 394 -20.69 -8.16 -6.27
CA ASN A 394 -20.76 -6.86 -6.91
C ASN A 394 -22.22 -6.39 -7.00
N TRP A 395 -22.42 -5.09 -6.89
CA TRP A 395 -23.68 -4.43 -7.18
C TRP A 395 -23.63 -3.78 -8.55
N PHE A 396 -24.48 -4.20 -9.46
CA PHE A 396 -24.68 -3.57 -10.76
C PHE A 396 -26.03 -2.88 -10.78
N ARG A 397 -26.07 -1.55 -10.96
CA ARG A 397 -27.31 -0.78 -10.88
C ARG A 397 -27.46 0.25 -11.98
N ASN A 398 -28.66 0.36 -12.56
CA ASN A 398 -28.96 1.41 -13.54
C ASN A 398 -27.97 1.45 -14.71
N CYS A 399 -27.71 0.28 -15.29
CA CYS A 399 -26.81 0.12 -16.44
C CYS A 399 -27.58 -0.37 -17.67
N ASN A 400 -27.00 -0.18 -18.85
CA ASN A 400 -27.58 -0.70 -20.08
C ASN A 400 -27.17 -2.14 -20.38
N SER A 401 -25.87 -2.37 -20.55
CA SER A 401 -25.36 -3.65 -21.06
C SER A 401 -23.93 -3.98 -20.61
N ARG A 402 -23.51 -5.22 -20.91
CA ARG A 402 -22.17 -5.79 -20.65
C ARG A 402 -21.88 -5.99 -19.16
N LEU A 403 -22.55 -6.92 -18.48
CA LEU A 403 -22.40 -7.13 -17.03
C LEU A 403 -22.01 -8.56 -16.59
N PRO A 404 -20.96 -9.19 -17.15
CA PRO A 404 -20.09 -8.69 -18.23
C PRO A 404 -20.53 -9.18 -19.62
N SER A 405 -19.98 -8.57 -20.67
CA SER A 405 -19.93 -9.18 -22.01
C SER A 405 -18.65 -10.00 -22.13
N PHE A 406 -18.75 -11.32 -22.15
CA PHE A 406 -17.64 -12.25 -21.95
C PHE A 406 -17.35 -13.08 -23.20
N ARG A 407 -16.16 -12.89 -23.79
CA ARG A 407 -15.67 -13.68 -24.93
C ARG A 407 -14.50 -14.58 -24.52
N PHE A 408 -14.55 -15.83 -25.00
CA PHE A 408 -13.55 -16.87 -24.71
C PHE A 408 -13.31 -17.07 -23.20
N GLY A 409 -12.39 -17.96 -22.84
CA GLY A 409 -12.00 -18.16 -21.44
C GLY A 409 -13.09 -18.74 -20.53
N GLU A 410 -12.85 -18.60 -19.24
CA GLU A 410 -13.65 -19.18 -18.18
C GLU A 410 -14.01 -18.13 -17.13
N GLY A 411 -15.26 -18.15 -16.69
CA GLY A 411 -15.78 -17.18 -15.72
C GLY A 411 -16.56 -17.83 -14.60
N HIS A 412 -16.45 -17.26 -13.40
CA HIS A 412 -17.29 -17.60 -12.27
C HIS A 412 -17.97 -16.33 -11.76
N ILE A 413 -19.30 -16.29 -11.86
CA ILE A 413 -20.11 -15.12 -11.55
C ILE A 413 -21.13 -15.53 -10.49
N TYR A 414 -20.89 -15.15 -9.24
CA TYR A 414 -21.73 -15.61 -8.13
C TYR A 414 -22.04 -14.54 -7.09
N SER A 415 -23.20 -14.67 -6.44
CA SER A 415 -23.63 -13.76 -5.36
C SER A 415 -23.60 -12.27 -5.73
N ASN A 416 -23.74 -11.91 -7.01
CA ASN A 416 -23.84 -10.52 -7.45
C ASN A 416 -25.31 -10.07 -7.46
N TYR A 417 -25.53 -8.77 -7.23
CA TYR A 417 -26.85 -8.14 -7.32
C TYR A 417 -26.93 -7.28 -8.58
N TYR A 418 -27.85 -7.63 -9.48
CA TYR A 418 -28.14 -6.89 -10.70
C TYR A 418 -29.49 -6.19 -10.56
N GLN A 419 -29.51 -4.88 -10.72
CA GLN A 419 -30.69 -4.04 -10.49
C GLN A 419 -30.89 -3.03 -11.63
N ASP A 420 -32.11 -2.94 -12.14
CA ASP A 420 -32.51 -1.90 -13.10
C ASP A 420 -31.62 -1.90 -14.37
N ILE A 421 -31.51 -3.06 -15.02
CA ILE A 421 -30.67 -3.23 -16.21
C ILE A 421 -31.54 -3.20 -17.47
N SER A 422 -31.32 -2.20 -18.32
CA SER A 422 -32.28 -1.84 -19.37
C SER A 422 -32.19 -2.67 -20.66
N SER A 423 -31.06 -3.32 -20.95
CA SER A 423 -30.87 -4.11 -22.18
C SER A 423 -30.50 -5.58 -21.92
N SER A 424 -29.32 -5.84 -21.36
CA SER A 424 -28.79 -7.19 -21.11
C SER A 424 -27.75 -7.19 -19.98
N ALA A 425 -27.68 -8.26 -19.19
CA ALA A 425 -26.66 -8.40 -18.15
C ALA A 425 -25.49 -9.28 -18.62
N ILE A 426 -25.50 -10.56 -18.27
CA ILE A 426 -24.40 -11.50 -18.57
C ILE A 426 -24.55 -12.00 -20.01
N ASN A 427 -23.57 -11.68 -20.86
CA ASN A 427 -23.53 -12.09 -22.26
C ASN A 427 -22.31 -13.01 -22.51
N SER A 428 -22.54 -14.33 -22.55
CA SER A 428 -21.52 -15.35 -22.80
C SER A 428 -21.35 -15.60 -24.30
N ARG A 429 -20.15 -15.43 -24.85
CA ARG A 429 -19.89 -15.35 -26.30
C ARG A 429 -18.64 -16.11 -26.68
N MET A 430 -18.51 -16.46 -27.96
CA MET A 430 -17.28 -17.00 -28.54
C MET A 430 -16.68 -18.15 -27.70
N GLY A 431 -17.50 -19.14 -27.35
CA GLY A 431 -17.08 -20.32 -26.60
C GLY A 431 -16.72 -20.10 -25.12
N ALA A 432 -16.95 -18.91 -24.55
CA ALA A 432 -16.76 -18.66 -23.11
C ALA A 432 -17.52 -19.70 -22.27
N LYS A 433 -16.96 -20.13 -21.14
CA LYS A 433 -17.62 -21.06 -20.21
C LYS A 433 -17.83 -20.39 -18.86
N LEU A 434 -19.08 -20.11 -18.51
CA LEU A 434 -19.41 -19.36 -17.30
C LEU A 434 -20.16 -20.22 -16.28
N ARG A 435 -19.66 -20.31 -15.05
CA ARG A 435 -20.46 -20.73 -13.89
C ARG A 435 -21.20 -19.49 -13.38
N ILE A 436 -22.53 -19.51 -13.39
CA ILE A 436 -23.37 -18.38 -12.99
C ILE A 436 -24.31 -18.85 -11.88
N GLU A 437 -23.96 -18.54 -10.62
CA GLU A 437 -24.68 -19.13 -9.50
C GLU A 437 -25.06 -18.17 -8.36
N HIS A 438 -26.26 -18.38 -7.82
CA HIS A 438 -26.79 -17.63 -6.68
C HIS A 438 -26.70 -16.10 -6.82
N ASN A 439 -26.87 -15.56 -8.03
CA ASN A 439 -27.01 -14.12 -8.25
C ASN A 439 -28.47 -13.70 -8.08
N TYR A 440 -28.70 -12.43 -7.73
CA TYR A 440 -30.02 -11.84 -7.61
C TYR A 440 -30.23 -10.82 -8.72
N PHE A 441 -31.23 -11.02 -9.58
CA PHE A 441 -31.59 -10.12 -10.67
C PHE A 441 -32.94 -9.47 -10.39
N GLU A 442 -33.01 -8.14 -10.42
CA GLU A 442 -34.22 -7.36 -10.18
C GLU A 442 -34.40 -6.29 -11.27
N ASN A 443 -35.56 -6.29 -11.94
CA ASN A 443 -35.85 -5.37 -13.05
C ASN A 443 -34.78 -5.43 -14.16
N VAL A 444 -34.34 -6.65 -14.52
CA VAL A 444 -33.30 -6.88 -15.52
C VAL A 444 -33.92 -7.40 -16.81
N ARG A 445 -33.60 -6.75 -17.93
CA ARG A 445 -33.84 -7.30 -19.27
C ARG A 445 -32.66 -8.18 -19.67
N ASN A 446 -32.96 -9.34 -20.25
CA ASN A 446 -32.01 -10.36 -20.68
C ASN A 446 -30.89 -10.63 -19.64
N PRO A 447 -31.23 -11.16 -18.44
CA PRO A 447 -30.24 -11.46 -17.40
C PRO A 447 -29.04 -12.30 -17.86
N ILE A 448 -29.28 -13.38 -18.61
CA ILE A 448 -28.22 -14.31 -19.05
C ILE A 448 -28.51 -14.77 -20.47
N GLY A 449 -27.52 -14.73 -21.35
CA GLY A 449 -27.63 -15.30 -22.69
C GLY A 449 -26.37 -15.14 -23.54
N SER A 450 -26.55 -15.24 -24.86
CA SER A 450 -25.48 -15.08 -25.85
C SER A 450 -25.98 -14.24 -27.03
N TRP A 451 -25.32 -13.13 -27.29
CA TRP A 451 -25.66 -12.20 -28.38
C TRP A 451 -24.43 -11.57 -29.02
N ASP A 452 -24.64 -10.99 -30.19
CA ASP A 452 -23.72 -10.04 -30.85
C ASP A 452 -22.37 -10.61 -31.35
N SER A 453 -22.17 -11.93 -31.32
CA SER A 453 -20.99 -12.63 -31.84
C SER A 453 -21.34 -13.71 -32.86
N GLN A 454 -20.35 -14.13 -33.64
CA GLN A 454 -20.51 -15.22 -34.61
C GLN A 454 -20.79 -16.58 -33.96
N GLU A 455 -20.23 -16.82 -32.78
CA GLU A 455 -20.43 -18.04 -32.00
C GLU A 455 -20.99 -17.74 -30.61
N ILE A 456 -21.81 -18.65 -30.12
CA ILE A 456 -22.34 -18.57 -28.76
C ILE A 456 -21.25 -18.87 -27.74
N GLY A 457 -21.45 -18.43 -26.50
CA GLY A 457 -20.79 -19.00 -25.32
C GLY A 457 -21.68 -20.02 -24.62
N PHE A 458 -21.19 -20.52 -23.49
CA PHE A 458 -21.84 -21.52 -22.64
C PHE A 458 -22.01 -21.00 -21.21
N TRP A 459 -22.98 -21.57 -20.51
CA TRP A 459 -23.28 -21.27 -19.12
C TRP A 459 -23.69 -22.52 -18.35
N ASP A 460 -23.26 -22.56 -17.10
CA ASP A 460 -23.71 -23.48 -16.08
C ASP A 460 -24.42 -22.68 -14.98
N VAL A 461 -25.74 -22.82 -14.88
CA VAL A 461 -26.60 -21.94 -14.08
C VAL A 461 -27.16 -22.69 -12.87
N VAL A 462 -27.03 -22.11 -11.66
CA VAL A 462 -27.54 -22.73 -10.42
C VAL A 462 -28.03 -21.65 -9.45
N GLY A 463 -29.24 -21.81 -8.89
CA GLY A 463 -29.69 -21.03 -7.73
C GLY A 463 -29.89 -19.52 -7.92
N ASN A 464 -29.90 -19.00 -9.15
CA ASN A 464 -30.15 -17.57 -9.41
C ASN A 464 -31.62 -17.19 -9.15
N ILE A 465 -31.87 -15.98 -8.65
CA ILE A 465 -33.21 -15.41 -8.45
C ILE A 465 -33.48 -14.33 -9.49
N PHE A 466 -34.66 -14.37 -10.12
CA PHE A 466 -35.12 -13.38 -11.09
C PHE A 466 -36.42 -12.74 -10.62
N VAL A 467 -36.41 -11.44 -10.34
CA VAL A 467 -37.57 -10.65 -9.92
C VAL A 467 -37.84 -9.58 -10.97
N ASN A 468 -39.07 -9.53 -11.50
CA ASN A 468 -39.49 -8.57 -12.53
C ASN A 468 -38.54 -8.51 -13.76
N CYS A 469 -37.92 -9.65 -14.09
CA CYS A 469 -37.01 -9.75 -15.21
C CYS A 469 -37.77 -10.13 -16.50
N SER A 470 -37.19 -9.80 -17.65
CA SER A 470 -37.76 -10.11 -18.97
C SER A 470 -36.70 -10.59 -19.96
N GLY A 471 -37.11 -11.26 -21.03
CA GLY A 471 -36.19 -11.80 -22.04
C GLY A 471 -35.50 -13.09 -21.60
N SER A 472 -34.24 -13.28 -21.99
CA SER A 472 -33.50 -14.54 -21.75
C SER A 472 -33.13 -14.75 -20.28
N MET A 473 -33.63 -15.84 -19.69
CA MET A 473 -33.41 -16.26 -18.31
C MET A 473 -33.25 -17.79 -18.24
N PRO A 474 -32.16 -18.36 -18.79
CA PRO A 474 -31.95 -19.80 -18.80
C PRO A 474 -32.00 -20.41 -17.39
N THR A 475 -32.79 -21.47 -17.24
CA THR A 475 -32.86 -22.31 -16.04
C THR A 475 -32.18 -23.67 -16.24
N THR A 476 -31.59 -23.89 -17.42
CA THR A 476 -30.89 -25.12 -17.79
C THR A 476 -29.48 -24.79 -18.28
N SER A 477 -28.50 -25.54 -17.81
CA SER A 477 -27.10 -25.38 -18.21
C SER A 477 -26.84 -25.90 -19.62
N THR A 478 -25.96 -25.22 -20.36
CA THR A 478 -25.44 -25.65 -21.68
C THR A 478 -24.07 -26.32 -21.58
N CYS A 479 -23.41 -26.21 -20.44
CA CYS A 479 -22.21 -26.94 -20.08
C CYS A 479 -22.24 -27.35 -18.60
N SER A 480 -21.23 -28.08 -18.14
CA SER A 480 -20.96 -28.30 -16.71
C SER A 480 -19.61 -27.66 -16.42
N TYR A 481 -19.53 -26.82 -15.39
CA TYR A 481 -18.30 -26.15 -15.05
C TYR A 481 -18.13 -25.99 -13.54
N THR A 482 -16.95 -26.33 -13.01
CA THR A 482 -16.64 -26.22 -11.58
C THR A 482 -15.42 -25.32 -11.43
N PRO A 483 -15.55 -24.16 -10.75
CA PRO A 483 -14.41 -23.28 -10.48
C PRO A 483 -13.31 -24.00 -9.67
N PRO A 484 -12.03 -23.85 -10.01
CA PRO A 484 -10.93 -24.62 -9.43
C PRO A 484 -10.36 -24.01 -8.14
N TYR A 485 -11.21 -23.44 -7.28
CA TYR A 485 -10.83 -22.86 -5.99
C TYR A 485 -11.96 -23.02 -4.96
N ASN A 486 -11.62 -22.87 -3.68
CA ASN A 486 -12.61 -22.88 -2.60
C ASN A 486 -13.27 -21.51 -2.48
N TYR A 487 -14.57 -21.50 -2.19
CA TYR A 487 -15.35 -20.29 -1.96
C TYR A 487 -16.54 -20.58 -1.06
N THR A 488 -17.06 -19.54 -0.43
CA THR A 488 -18.35 -19.55 0.25
C THR A 488 -19.36 -18.81 -0.63
N ILE A 489 -20.63 -19.23 -0.53
CA ILE A 489 -21.70 -18.65 -1.34
C ILE A 489 -22.69 -17.96 -0.43
N THR A 490 -23.05 -16.72 -0.76
CA THR A 490 -24.18 -16.06 -0.13
C THR A 490 -25.45 -16.61 -0.76
N PRO A 491 -26.42 -17.11 0.04
CA PRO A 491 -27.72 -17.53 -0.49
C PRO A 491 -28.36 -16.42 -1.33
N ALA A 492 -28.91 -16.78 -2.49
CA ALA A 492 -29.35 -15.80 -3.48
C ALA A 492 -30.38 -14.79 -2.92
N ASP A 493 -31.27 -15.22 -2.03
CA ASP A 493 -32.27 -14.38 -1.36
C ASP A 493 -31.68 -13.38 -0.36
N LYS A 494 -30.44 -13.61 0.08
CA LYS A 494 -29.66 -12.72 0.95
C LYS A 494 -28.70 -11.80 0.21
N VAL A 495 -28.45 -12.06 -1.07
CA VAL A 495 -27.51 -11.27 -1.88
C VAL A 495 -27.90 -9.80 -1.93
N LYS A 496 -29.17 -9.45 -2.18
CA LYS A 496 -29.63 -8.05 -2.22
C LYS A 496 -29.32 -7.31 -0.91
N GLU A 497 -29.66 -7.91 0.23
CA GLU A 497 -29.43 -7.35 1.56
C GLU A 497 -27.93 -7.11 1.81
N ILE A 498 -27.11 -8.14 1.60
CA ILE A 498 -25.67 -8.11 1.89
C ILE A 498 -24.93 -7.17 0.94
N VAL A 499 -25.16 -7.29 -0.37
CA VAL A 499 -24.42 -6.54 -1.38
C VAL A 499 -24.71 -5.04 -1.28
N THR A 500 -25.96 -4.63 -1.04
CA THR A 500 -26.30 -3.20 -0.87
C THR A 500 -25.69 -2.59 0.40
N GLN A 501 -25.40 -3.42 1.41
CA GLN A 501 -24.78 -2.97 2.64
C GLN A 501 -23.26 -2.78 2.51
N TYR A 502 -22.57 -3.69 1.81
CA TYR A 502 -21.11 -3.81 1.86
C TYR A 502 -20.38 -3.56 0.53
N ALA A 503 -21.05 -3.49 -0.62
CA ALA A 503 -20.36 -3.17 -1.87
C ALA A 503 -20.00 -1.66 -1.96
N GLY A 504 -18.89 -1.36 -2.64
CA GLY A 504 -18.40 -0.02 -2.90
C GLY A 504 -17.43 0.51 -1.84
N VAL A 505 -17.15 1.82 -1.91
CA VAL A 505 -16.14 2.48 -1.07
C VAL A 505 -16.61 2.72 0.37
N GLY A 506 -15.66 2.83 1.30
CA GLY A 506 -15.91 3.15 2.71
C GLY A 506 -16.53 1.98 3.50
N LYS A 507 -16.23 0.75 3.09
CA LYS A 507 -16.81 -0.48 3.68
C LYS A 507 -15.79 -1.40 4.34
N ILE A 508 -14.50 -1.17 4.08
CA ILE A 508 -13.40 -2.01 4.58
C ILE A 508 -12.38 -1.20 5.37
N ASN A 509 -11.81 -1.84 6.39
CA ASN A 509 -10.59 -1.38 7.05
C ASN A 509 -9.39 -1.79 6.19
N PHE A 510 -8.31 -1.00 6.20
CA PHE A 510 -7.07 -1.27 5.49
C PHE A 510 -5.86 -0.84 6.31
#